data_AF-X1VP30-F1
#
_entry.id   AF-X1VP30-F1
#
_cell.length_a   1.000
_cell.length_b   1.000
_cell.length_c   1.000
_cell.angle_alpha   90.00
_cell.angle_beta   90.00
_cell.angle_gamma   90.00
#
_symmetry.space_group_name_H-M   'P 1'
#
loop_
_entity.id
_entity.type
_entity.pdbx_description
1 polymer ?
#
loop_
_entity_poly.entity_id
_entity_poly.type
_entity_poly.pdbx_seq_one_letter_code
_entity_poly.pdbx_strand_id
1 'polypeptide(L)'
;WQSFGQFISQRTSIEASLADIAMSIHACRLMVYEAAWKADKGEPIRREAAMVKLFATQMIHSVSDRVAHIYNGPPYISGLPMERL
;
A
#
# COMPACT_ATOMS: atom_id res chain seq x y z
N TRP A 1 3.82 3.49 -23.18
CA TRP A 1 4.66 3.08 -22.04
C TRP A 1 5.29 1.72 -22.32
N GLN A 2 6.39 1.71 -23.06
CA GLN A 2 7.23 0.54 -23.30
C GLN A 2 8.66 0.92 -22.91
N SER A 3 9.37 0.01 -22.25
CA SER A 3 10.76 0.22 -21.84
C SER A 3 11.46 -1.14 -21.97
N PHE A 4 12.69 -1.16 -22.49
CA PHE A 4 13.43 -2.39 -22.80
C PHE A 4 12.68 -3.38 -23.73
N GLY A 5 11.90 -2.86 -24.69
CA GLY A 5 11.25 -3.68 -25.71
C GLY A 5 10.04 -4.51 -25.25
N GLN A 6 9.61 -4.37 -23.99
CA GLN A 6 8.42 -5.02 -23.44
C GLN A 6 7.47 -3.99 -22.83
N PHE A 7 6.18 -4.35 -22.76
CA PHE A 7 5.23 -3.57 -21.98
C PHE A 7 5.60 -3.67 -20.49
N ILE A 8 5.51 -2.55 -19.77
CA ILE A 8 5.83 -2.48 -18.33
C ILE A 8 4.98 -3.50 -17.54
N SER A 9 3.76 -3.76 -17.98
CA SER A 9 2.86 -4.75 -17.40
C SER A 9 3.32 -6.21 -17.53
N GLN A 10 4.24 -6.52 -18.44
CA GLN A 10 4.74 -7.90 -18.68
C GLN A 10 6.02 -8.21 -17.89
N ARG A 11 6.50 -7.27 -17.06
CA ARG A 11 7.66 -7.51 -16.20
C ARG A 11 7.19 -8.21 -14.93
N THR A 12 7.68 -9.41 -14.71
CA THR A 12 7.38 -10.24 -13.53
C THR A 12 7.66 -9.51 -12.21
N SER A 13 8.68 -8.63 -12.17
CA SER A 13 8.98 -7.81 -10.99
C SER A 13 7.90 -6.76 -10.67
N ILE A 14 7.25 -6.22 -11.70
CA ILE A 14 6.17 -5.24 -11.56
C ILE A 14 4.88 -5.95 -11.17
N GLU A 15 4.58 -7.09 -11.79
CA GLU A 15 3.46 -7.96 -11.40
C GLU A 15 3.57 -8.39 -9.93
N ALA A 16 4.76 -8.84 -9.49
CA ALA A 16 5.00 -9.20 -8.10
C ALA A 16 4.83 -8.00 -7.15
N SER A 17 5.35 -6.83 -7.54
CA SER A 17 5.18 -5.60 -6.74
C SER A 17 3.71 -5.20 -6.61
N LEU A 18 2.92 -5.32 -7.68
CA LEU A 18 1.49 -5.04 -7.67
C LEU A 18 0.73 -6.05 -6.80
N ALA A 19 1.10 -7.33 -6.86
CA ALA A 19 0.53 -8.37 -6.01
C ALA A 19 0.78 -8.06 -4.52
N ASP A 20 2.02 -7.69 -4.15
CA ASP A 20 2.38 -7.30 -2.78
C ASP A 20 1.58 -6.10 -2.28
N ILE A 21 1.43 -5.07 -3.11
CA ILE A 21 0.64 -3.87 -2.80
C ILE A 21 -0.83 -4.27 -2.56
N ALA A 22 -1.41 -5.08 -3.45
CA ALA A 22 -2.78 -5.53 -3.34
C ALA A 22 -3.02 -6.35 -2.07
N MET A 23 -2.11 -7.29 -1.75
CA MET A 23 -2.16 -8.07 -0.52
C MET A 23 -2.10 -7.18 0.72
N SER A 24 -1.18 -6.21 0.76
CA SER A 24 -1.00 -5.31 1.91
C SER A 24 -2.24 -4.44 2.16
N ILE A 25 -2.83 -3.91 1.09
CA ILE A 25 -4.09 -3.15 1.17
C ILE A 25 -5.23 -4.03 1.69
N HIS A 26 -5.33 -5.26 1.20
CA HIS A 26 -6.35 -6.20 1.64
C HIS A 26 -6.20 -6.55 3.12
N ALA A 27 -4.98 -6.84 3.58
CA ALA A 27 -4.68 -7.09 4.98
C ALA A 27 -5.05 -5.89 5.87
N CYS A 28 -4.66 -4.67 5.47
CA CYS A 28 -5.01 -3.45 6.19
C CYS A 28 -6.53 -3.29 6.32
N ARG A 29 -7.28 -3.58 5.25
CA ARG A 29 -8.74 -3.51 5.25
C ARG A 29 -9.36 -4.51 6.22
N LEU A 30 -8.86 -5.74 6.26
CA LEU A 30 -9.33 -6.76 7.19
C LEU A 30 -9.07 -6.36 8.65
N MET A 31 -7.89 -5.81 8.95
CA MET A 31 -7.57 -5.32 10.30
C MET A 31 -8.52 -4.19 10.75
N VAL A 32 -8.86 -3.28 9.84
CA VAL A 32 -9.84 -2.21 10.10
C VAL A 32 -11.22 -2.80 10.41
N TYR A 33 -11.69 -3.75 9.60
CA TYR A 33 -12.98 -4.38 9.83
C TYR A 33 -13.03 -5.20 11.12
N GLU A 34 -11.95 -5.87 11.48
CA GLU A 34 -11.86 -6.57 12.77
C GLU A 34 -11.97 -5.58 13.94
N ALA A 35 -11.23 -4.47 13.87
CA ALA A 35 -11.28 -3.42 14.89
C ALA A 35 -12.69 -2.80 14.99
N ALA A 36 -13.34 -2.53 13.85
CA ALA A 36 -14.71 -2.00 13.81
C ALA A 36 -15.71 -3.01 14.41
N TRP A 37 -15.60 -4.29 14.05
CA TRP A 37 -16.48 -5.33 14.58
C TRP A 37 -16.36 -5.51 16.09
N LYS A 38 -15.14 -5.41 16.63
CA LYS A 38 -14.92 -5.39 18.09
C LYS A 38 -15.51 -4.15 18.74
N ALA A 39 -15.41 -2.99 18.08
CA ALA A 39 -16.00 -1.74 18.55
C ALA A 39 -17.53 -1.85 18.66
N ASP A 40 -18.17 -2.41 17.63
CA ASP A 40 -19.63 -2.61 17.57
C ASP A 40 -20.14 -3.54 18.68
N LYS A 41 -19.28 -4.45 19.15
CA LYS A 41 -19.55 -5.35 20.29
C LYS A 41 -19.31 -4.72 21.66
N GLY A 42 -18.82 -3.48 21.72
CA GLY A 42 -18.43 -2.82 22.97
C GLY A 42 -17.14 -3.36 23.58
N GLU A 43 -16.33 -4.10 22.81
CA GLU A 43 -15.03 -4.58 23.28
C GLU A 43 -13.97 -3.46 23.29
N PRO A 44 -12.97 -3.52 24.18
CA PRO A 44 -11.90 -2.52 24.21
C PRO A 44 -10.99 -2.64 22.97
N ILE A 45 -11.11 -1.67 22.06
CA ILE A 45 -10.38 -1.67 20.76
C ILE A 45 -9.02 -0.96 20.76
N ARG A 46 -8.53 -0.50 21.92
CA ARG A 46 -7.36 0.41 21.97
C ARG A 46 -6.11 -0.22 21.36
N ARG A 47 -5.92 -1.53 21.54
CA ARG A 47 -4.78 -2.27 21.00
C ARG A 47 -4.91 -2.46 19.49
N GLU A 48 -6.07 -2.89 19.03
CA GLU A 48 -6.39 -3.13 17.62
C GLU A 48 -6.31 -1.83 16.81
N ALA A 49 -6.83 -0.73 17.34
CA ALA A 49 -6.72 0.59 16.72
C ALA A 49 -5.26 1.06 16.58
N ALA A 50 -4.41 0.79 17.59
CA ALA A 50 -2.99 1.09 17.51
C ALA A 50 -2.27 0.23 16.46
N MET A 51 -2.60 -1.07 16.38
CA MET A 51 -2.07 -1.98 15.36
C MET A 51 -2.47 -1.54 13.95
N VAL A 52 -3.75 -1.23 13.74
CA VAL A 52 -4.27 -0.72 12.46
C VAL A 52 -3.54 0.55 12.04
N LYS A 53 -3.38 1.51 12.95
CA LYS A 53 -2.68 2.77 12.64
C LYS A 53 -1.23 2.53 12.22
N LEU A 54 -0.49 1.75 13.00
CA LEU A 54 0.92 1.46 12.70
C LEU A 54 1.06 0.74 11.36
N PHE A 55 0.25 -0.29 11.14
CA PHE A 55 0.28 -1.07 9.92
C PHE A 55 -0.08 -0.23 8.70
N ALA A 56 -1.13 0.58 8.78
CA ALA A 56 -1.55 1.45 7.69
C ALA A 56 -0.44 2.43 7.29
N THR A 57 0.21 3.08 8.25
CA THR A 57 1.31 4.02 7.97
C THR A 57 2.50 3.34 7.29
N GLN A 58 2.93 2.18 7.80
CA GLN A 58 4.03 1.42 7.20
C GLN A 58 3.68 0.91 5.79
N MET A 59 2.44 0.47 5.60
CA MET A 59 1.93 0.02 4.30
C MET A 59 1.97 1.15 3.28
N ILE A 60 1.48 2.36 3.63
CA ILE A 60 1.49 3.52 2.72
C ILE A 60 2.92 3.83 2.25
N HIS A 61 3.89 3.89 3.17
CA HIS A 61 5.29 4.14 2.80
C HIS A 61 5.83 3.07 1.84
N SER A 62 5.57 1.79 2.12
CA SER A 62 6.04 0.70 1.24
C SER A 62 5.38 0.74 -0.14
N VAL A 63 4.09 1.07 -0.21
CA VAL A 63 3.37 1.24 -1.49
C VAL A 63 3.96 2.40 -2.28
N SER A 64 4.19 3.54 -1.64
CA SER A 64 4.85 4.72 -2.23
C SER A 64 6.19 4.38 -2.86
N ASP A 65 7.06 3.71 -2.11
CA ASP A 65 8.41 3.36 -2.58
C ASP A 65 8.34 2.42 -3.79
N ARG A 66 7.47 1.40 -3.74
CA ARG A 66 7.28 0.44 -4.84
C ARG A 66 6.70 1.11 -6.09
N VAL A 67 5.76 2.03 -5.92
CA VAL A 67 5.20 2.80 -7.04
C VAL A 67 6.28 3.72 -7.65
N ALA A 68 7.10 4.39 -6.84
CA ALA A 68 8.21 5.20 -7.34
C ALA A 68 9.19 4.36 -8.19
N HIS A 69 9.52 3.15 -7.74
CA HIS A 69 10.34 2.20 -8.51
C HIS A 69 9.69 1.78 -9.85
N ILE A 70 8.37 1.56 -9.88
CA ILE A 70 7.64 1.22 -11.12
C ILE A 70 7.68 2.38 -12.13
N TYR A 71 7.55 3.62 -11.65
CA TYR A 71 7.56 4.81 -12.50
C TYR A 71 8.96 5.27 -12.92
N ASN A 72 10.03 4.65 -12.41
CA ASN A 72 11.43 4.93 -12.78
C ASN A 72 11.78 6.44 -12.65
N GLY A 73 11.19 7.10 -11.65
CA GLY A 73 11.38 8.51 -11.35
C GLY A 73 11.50 8.71 -9.84
N PRO A 74 12.33 9.66 -9.36
CA PRO A 74 12.45 9.95 -7.94
C PRO A 74 11.08 10.19 -7.29
N PRO A 75 10.84 9.69 -6.05
CA PRO A 75 9.56 9.84 -5.35
C PRO A 75 9.17 11.30 -5.09
N TYR A 76 10.13 12.23 -5.23
CA TYR A 76 10.00 13.67 -5.02
C TYR A 76 10.16 14.48 -6.33
N ILE A 77 9.53 14.05 -7.43
CA ILE A 77 9.36 14.94 -8.60
C ILE A 77 8.03 15.68 -8.44
N SER A 78 8.12 17.01 -8.39
CA SER A 78 6.97 17.93 -8.33
C SER A 78 5.96 17.60 -9.44
N GLY A 79 4.72 17.29 -9.06
CA GLY A 79 3.62 17.04 -10.01
C GLY A 79 3.23 15.58 -10.23
N LEU A 80 3.84 14.61 -9.54
CA LEU A 80 3.35 13.23 -9.53
C LEU A 80 2.27 13.02 -8.44
N PRO A 81 1.26 12.15 -8.66
CA PRO A 81 0.23 11.85 -7.64
C PRO A 81 0.80 11.37 -6.30
N MET A 82 2.02 10.84 -6.34
CA MET A 82 2.83 10.37 -5.22
C MET A 82 3.24 11.49 -4.24
N GLU A 83 3.33 12.75 -4.68
CA GLU A 83 3.75 13.88 -3.84
C GLU A 83 2.77 14.17 -2.67
N ARG A 84 1.53 13.68 -2.76
CA ARG A 84 0.44 13.98 -1.81
C ARG A 84 0.11 12.83 -0.84
N LEU A 85 0.87 11.74 -0.87
CA LEU A 85 0.72 10.58 0.03
C LEU A 85 1.58 10.74 1.29
#